data_AF-A0A660UAS7-F1
#
_entry.id   AF-A0A660UAS7-F1
#
_cell.length_a   1.000
_cell.length_b   1.000
_cell.length_c   1.000
_cell.angle_alpha   90.00
_cell.angle_beta   90.00
_cell.angle_gamma   90.00
#
_symmetry.space_group_name_H-M   'P 1'
#
loop_
_entity.id
_entity.type
_entity.pdbx_description
1 polymer ?
#
loop_
_entity_poly.entity_id
_entity_poly.type
_entity_poly.pdbx_seq_one_letter_code
_entity_poly.pdbx_strand_id
1 'polypeptide(L)' 'MADLSTDYLGLRLKNPVIAGASVLTLKMETVKRIEEEGAAALVVSSLFEEQ' A
#
# COMPACT_ATOMS: atom_id res chain seq x y z
N MET A 1 -12.60 15.31 14.50
CA MET A 1 -11.55 14.74 13.62
C MET A 1 -12.26 14.09 12.44
N ALA A 2 -11.73 14.20 11.22
CA ALA A 2 -12.41 13.70 10.04
C ALA A 2 -12.29 12.16 9.93
N ASP A 3 -13.35 11.49 9.49
CA ASP A 3 -13.28 10.11 9.03
C ASP A 3 -12.56 10.09 7.68
N LEU A 4 -11.46 9.34 7.60
CA LEU A 4 -10.65 9.20 6.39
C LEU A 4 -10.96 7.91 5.63
N SER A 5 -11.84 7.05 6.16
CA SER A 5 -12.16 5.79 5.50
C SER A 5 -12.79 6.01 4.12
N THR A 6 -12.47 5.13 3.17
CA THR A 6 -12.89 5.26 1.77
C THR A 6 -13.21 3.89 1.17
N ASP A 7 -14.07 3.89 0.16
CA ASP A 7 -14.35 2.72 -0.67
C ASP A 7 -13.63 2.87 -2.00
N TYR A 8 -12.77 1.89 -2.33
CA TYR A 8 -11.99 1.90 -3.55
C TYR A 8 -12.06 0.52 -4.21
N LEU A 9 -12.59 0.46 -5.44
CA LEU A 9 -12.75 -0.79 -6.19
C LEU A 9 -13.48 -1.92 -5.41
N GLY A 10 -14.45 -1.55 -4.56
CA GLY A 10 -15.18 -2.49 -3.72
C GLY A 10 -14.46 -2.89 -2.42
N LEU A 11 -13.29 -2.32 -2.14
CA LEU A 11 -12.55 -2.51 -0.89
C LEU A 11 -12.83 -1.35 0.07
N ARG A 12 -13.12 -1.66 1.32
CA ARG A 12 -13.19 -0.68 2.40
C ARG A 12 -11.79 -0.45 2.97
N LEU A 13 -11.29 0.78 2.86
CA LEU A 13 -9.97 1.18 3.32
C LEU A 13 -10.06 2.08 4.56
N LYS A 14 -9.13 1.91 5.50
CA LYS A 14 -9.05 2.71 6.74
C LYS A 14 -8.72 4.19 6.49
N ASN A 15 -8.06 4.49 5.37
CA ASN A 15 -7.68 5.83 4.91
C ASN A 15 -7.37 5.79 3.39
N PRO A 16 -7.21 6.93 2.70
CA PRO A 16 -6.94 6.95 1.25
C PRO A 16 -5.44 6.81 0.90
N VAL A 17 -4.57 6.49 1.86
CA VAL A 17 -3.12 6.42 1.64
C VAL A 17 -2.73 5.03 1.12
N ILE A 18 -2.18 5.00 -0.09
CA ILE A 18 -1.69 3.79 -0.75
C ILE A 18 -0.21 3.99 -1.11
N ALA A 19 0.66 3.06 -0.71
CA ALA A 19 2.07 3.10 -1.10
C ALA A 19 2.24 2.59 -2.54
N GLY A 20 2.79 3.44 -3.41
CA GLY A 20 3.06 3.08 -4.80
C GLY A 20 4.24 2.10 -4.96
N ALA A 21 4.28 1.42 -6.11
CA ALA A 21 5.38 0.53 -6.48
C ALA A 21 6.72 1.29 -6.44
N SER A 22 7.64 0.82 -5.60
CA SER A 22 8.92 1.47 -5.35
C SER A 22 9.92 0.50 -4.71
N VAL A 23 11.13 0.97 -4.41
CA VAL A 23 12.12 0.19 -3.65
C VAL A 23 11.61 -0.27 -2.28
N LEU A 24 10.62 0.43 -1.71
CA LEU A 24 10.04 0.12 -0.41
C LEU A 24 9.07 -1.07 -0.47
N THR A 25 8.58 -1.43 -1.66
CA THR A 25 7.62 -2.51 -1.86
C THR A 25 8.25 -3.78 -2.44
N LEU A 26 9.59 -3.86 -2.46
CA LEU A 26 10.36 -5.01 -2.98
C LEU A 26 10.55 -6.14 -1.97
N LYS A 27 10.56 -5.83 -0.67
CA LYS A 27 10.89 -6.80 0.40
C LYS A 27 9.75 -6.89 1.39
N MET A 28 9.46 -8.12 1.83
CA MET A 28 8.41 -8.39 2.81
C MET A 28 8.60 -7.64 4.14
N GLU A 29 9.85 -7.42 4.57
CA GLU A 29 10.15 -6.65 5.76
C GLU A 29 9.66 -5.20 5.65
N THR A 30 9.98 -4.51 4.55
CA THR A 30 9.55 -3.13 4.34
C THR A 30 8.05 -3.04 4.07
N VAL A 31 7.47 -4.03 3.40
CA VAL A 31 6.02 -4.16 3.22
C VAL A 31 5.28 -4.21 4.57
N LYS A 32 5.77 -4.99 5.53
CA LYS A 32 5.19 -5.02 6.89
C LYS A 32 5.28 -3.66 7.58
N ARG A 33 6.44 -3.01 7.49
CA ARG A 33 6.61 -1.66 8.06
C ARG A 33 5.65 -0.65 7.45
N ILE A 34 5.41 -0.69 6.15
CA ILE A 34 4.45 0.21 5.47
C ILE A 34 3.02 0.02 6.03
N GLU A 35 2.64 -1.22 6.30
CA GLU A 35 1.33 -1.56 6.88
C GLU A 35 1.23 -1.08 8.34
N GLU A 36 2.28 -1.32 9.14
CA GLU A 36 2.41 -0.87 10.54
C GLU A 36 2.35 0.66 10.68
N GLU A 37 2.99 1.40 9.76
CA GLU A 37 2.97 2.87 9.70
C GLU A 37 1.63 3.45 9.21
N GLY A 38 0.66 2.59 8.86
CA GLY A 38 -0.72 3.00 8.67
C GLY A 38 -1.16 3.18 7.21
N ALA A 39 -0.39 2.76 6.21
CA ALA A 39 -0.91 2.69 4.84
C ALA A 39 -2.12 1.73 4.78
N ALA A 40 -3.11 2.06 3.94
CA ALA A 40 -4.32 1.23 3.79
C ALA A 40 -4.14 0.12 2.75
N ALA A 41 -3.28 0.35 1.75
CA ALA A 41 -2.88 -0.64 0.75
C ALA A 41 -1.49 -0.29 0.20
N LEU A 42 -0.91 -1.19 -0.60
CA LEU A 42 0.33 -0.96 -1.34
C LEU A 42 0.31 -1.67 -2.68
N VAL A 43 1.09 -1.16 -3.62
CA VAL A 43 1.37 -1.81 -4.91
C VAL A 43 2.76 -2.43 -4.80
N VAL A 44 2.84 -3.75 -4.91
CA VAL A 44 4.14 -4.46 -4.95
C VAL A 44 4.88 -4.11 -6.24
N SER A 45 6.21 -4.02 -6.14
CA SER A 45 7.05 -3.74 -7.30
C SER A 45 6.89 -4.82 -8.37
N SER A 46 7.06 -4.44 -9.64
CA SER A 46 6.89 -5.35 -10.77
C SER A 46 7.85 -6.54 -10.66
N LEU A 47 7.31 -7.76 -10.82
CA LEU A 47 8.11 -8.99 -10.82
C LEU A 47 8.79 -9.25 -12.18
N PHE A 48 8.38 -8.54 -13.24
CA PHE A 48 8.79 -8.81 -14.63
C PHE A 48 9.32 -7.55 -15.34
N GLU A 49 9.86 -6.58 -14.61
CA GLU A 49 10.38 -5.33 -15.20
C GLU A 49 11.63 -5.55 -16.09
N GLU A 50 12.26 -6.74 -16.04
CA GLU A 50 13.48 -7.09 -16.80
C GLU A 50 13.32 -8.31 -17.74
N GLN A 51 12.21 -8.43 -18.47
CA GLN A 51 12.14 -9.35 -19.63
C GLN A 51 11.98 -8.59 -20.95
#